data_AF-A0A9P5JKB4-F1
#
_entry.id   AF-A0A9P5JKB4-F1
#
_cell.length_a   1.000
_cell.length_b   1.000
_cell.length_c   1.000
_cell.angle_alpha   90.00
_cell.angle_beta   90.00
_cell.angle_gamma   90.00
#
_symmetry.space_group_name_H-M   'P 1'
#
loop_
_entity.id
_entity.type
_entity.pdbx_description
1 polymer ?
#
loop_
_entity_poly.entity_id
_entity_poly.type
_entity_poly.pdbx_seq_one_letter_code
_entity_poly.pdbx_strand_id
1 'polypeptide(L)'
;STRALAPENATNNVRESLRHLLQHTAQPVSVLTVKNTAPNSSEPYHGATLSSFSSVSFHPFPIISFALQLPSRSADALQSHFSIPTPEAQLVINILSSSQSNLARRFSRPDLYPKPFLEPGDSKLPEYRLTNEGIPAFAHSVGALSCTLLASLPLN
;
A
#
# COMPACT_ATOMS: atom_id res chain seq x y z
N SER A 1 36.03 23.98 -15.14
CA SER A 1 34.99 22.95 -15.33
C SER A 1 33.85 23.28 -14.40
N THR A 2 32.81 23.92 -14.92
CA THR A 2 31.76 24.58 -14.14
C THR A 2 30.58 23.62 -13.99
N ARG A 3 30.37 23.11 -12.77
CA ARG A 3 29.27 22.18 -12.46
C ARG A 3 27.98 23.00 -12.38
N ALA A 4 27.11 22.85 -13.37
CA ALA A 4 25.80 23.49 -13.39
C ALA A 4 24.93 22.93 -12.25
N LEU A 5 24.58 23.78 -11.29
CA LEU A 5 23.50 23.56 -10.34
C LEU A 5 22.19 23.69 -11.13
N ALA A 6 21.52 22.57 -11.41
CA ALA A 6 20.14 22.64 -11.88
C ALA A 6 19.30 23.33 -10.77
N PRO A 7 18.44 24.31 -11.10
CA PRO A 7 17.77 25.10 -10.10
C PRO A 7 16.73 24.23 -9.38
N GLU A 8 16.91 24.06 -8.08
CA GLU A 8 16.00 23.40 -7.13
C GLU A 8 14.55 23.93 -7.24
N ASN A 9 14.37 25.16 -7.73
CA ASN A 9 13.08 25.77 -8.02
C ASN A 9 12.35 25.16 -9.24
N ALA A 10 13.04 24.65 -10.26
CA ALA A 10 12.42 24.08 -11.44
C ALA A 10 11.85 22.68 -11.17
N THR A 11 12.58 21.86 -10.40
CA THR A 11 12.13 20.52 -9.98
C THR A 11 10.93 20.59 -9.05
N ASN A 12 10.89 21.56 -8.12
CA ASN A 12 9.72 21.79 -7.26
C ASN A 12 8.49 22.19 -8.08
N ASN A 13 8.64 23.02 -9.11
CA ASN A 13 7.53 23.38 -9.99
C ASN A 13 7.01 22.17 -10.79
N VAL A 14 7.90 21.31 -11.31
CA VAL A 14 7.51 20.09 -12.02
C VAL A 14 6.79 19.10 -11.08
N ARG A 15 7.30 18.91 -9.86
CA ARG A 15 6.66 18.06 -8.85
C ARG A 15 5.25 18.53 -8.52
N GLU A 16 5.08 19.83 -8.24
CA GLU A 16 3.78 20.39 -7.91
C GLU A 16 2.82 20.36 -9.10
N SER A 17 3.32 20.62 -10.31
CA SER A 17 2.52 20.50 -11.54
C SER A 17 2.07 19.06 -11.79
N LEU A 18 2.96 18.08 -11.61
CA LEU A 18 2.63 16.66 -11.73
C LEU A 18 1.62 16.25 -10.65
N ARG A 19 1.80 16.69 -9.41
CA ARG A 19 0.84 16.45 -8.31
C ARG A 19 -0.53 17.06 -8.63
N HIS A 20 -0.55 18.28 -9.15
CA HIS A 20 -1.77 18.95 -9.61
C HIS A 20 -2.43 18.26 -10.80
N LEU A 21 -1.67 17.62 -11.68
CA LEU A 21 -2.25 16.83 -12.76
C LEU A 21 -2.85 15.52 -12.22
N LEU A 22 -2.07 14.79 -11.42
CA LEU A 22 -2.46 13.48 -10.90
C LEU A 22 -3.63 13.54 -9.90
N GLN A 23 -3.82 14.64 -9.17
CA GLN A 23 -5.00 14.77 -8.28
C GLN A 23 -6.34 14.83 -9.04
N HIS A 24 -6.32 15.10 -10.35
CA HIS A 24 -7.51 15.13 -11.20
C HIS A 24 -7.68 13.87 -12.05
N THR A 25 -6.79 12.88 -11.93
CA THR A 25 -6.94 11.60 -12.61
C THR A 25 -7.69 10.61 -11.73
N ALA A 26 -8.56 9.80 -12.35
CA ALA A 26 -9.23 8.72 -11.65
C ALA A 26 -8.22 7.58 -11.40
N GLN A 27 -7.60 7.56 -10.22
CA GLN A 27 -6.75 6.45 -9.78
C GLN A 27 -7.55 5.48 -8.91
N PRO A 28 -7.41 4.17 -9.11
CA PRO A 28 -7.98 3.21 -8.18
C PRO A 28 -7.35 3.41 -6.80
N VAL A 29 -8.19 3.54 -5.78
CA VAL A 29 -7.72 3.56 -4.39
C VAL A 29 -7.68 2.12 -3.90
N SER A 30 -6.51 1.68 -3.46
CA SER A 30 -6.37 0.35 -2.87
C SER A 30 -5.74 0.42 -1.48
N VAL A 31 -5.96 -0.62 -0.68
CA VAL A 31 -5.29 -0.81 0.60
C VAL A 31 -4.53 -2.11 0.54
N LEU A 32 -3.22 -2.00 0.71
CA LEU A 32 -2.35 -3.14 0.95
C LEU A 32 -2.52 -3.62 2.38
N THR A 33 -2.55 -4.92 2.57
CA THR A 33 -2.55 -5.58 3.88
C THR A 33 -1.51 -6.69 3.91
N VAL A 34 -0.79 -6.81 5.01
CA VAL A 34 0.33 -7.74 5.20
C VAL A 34 0.35 -8.23 6.64
N LYS A 35 0.80 -9.47 6.86
CA LYS A 35 1.04 -9.99 8.21
C LYS A 35 2.22 -9.28 8.85
N ASN A 36 2.04 -8.91 10.11
CA ASN A 36 3.15 -8.48 10.94
C ASN A 36 3.96 -9.71 11.38
N THR A 37 5.27 -9.70 11.12
CA THR A 37 6.19 -10.77 11.52
C THR A 37 6.93 -10.47 12.81
N ALA A 38 6.69 -9.29 13.43
CA ALA A 38 7.37 -8.91 14.64
C ALA A 38 6.93 -9.79 15.83
N PRO A 39 7.83 -10.53 16.48
CA PRO A 39 7.49 -11.32 17.65
C PRO A 39 7.01 -10.39 18.77
N ASN A 40 5.85 -10.73 19.37
CA ASN A 40 5.18 -9.97 20.44
C ASN A 40 4.45 -8.69 20.01
N SER A 41 4.22 -8.47 18.72
CA SER A 41 3.37 -7.37 18.29
C SER A 41 1.91 -7.63 18.68
N SER A 42 1.30 -6.66 19.36
CA SER A 42 -0.17 -6.66 19.58
C SER A 42 -0.98 -6.44 18.30
N GLU A 43 -0.32 -5.98 17.22
CA GLU A 43 -0.92 -5.76 15.92
C GLU A 43 -0.55 -6.87 14.95
N PRO A 44 -1.47 -7.82 14.65
CA PRO A 44 -1.17 -8.97 13.79
C PRO A 44 -1.00 -8.59 12.31
N TYR A 45 -1.48 -7.41 11.92
CA TYR A 45 -1.50 -6.96 10.53
C TYR A 45 -1.05 -5.51 10.40
N HIS A 46 -0.43 -5.21 9.27
CA HIS A 46 -0.21 -3.85 8.81
C HIS A 46 -0.97 -3.62 7.52
N GLY A 47 -1.32 -2.36 7.28
CA GLY A 47 -1.90 -1.96 6.03
C GLY A 47 -1.55 -0.52 5.69
N ALA A 48 -1.62 -0.22 4.40
CA ALA A 48 -1.35 1.11 3.89
C ALA A 48 -2.23 1.38 2.66
N THR A 49 -2.81 2.57 2.60
CA THR A 49 -3.49 3.04 1.39
C THR A 49 -2.47 3.33 0.30
N LEU A 50 -2.76 2.84 -0.91
CA LEU A 50 -1.96 3.01 -2.11
C LEU A 50 -2.74 3.85 -3.13
N SER A 51 -2.13 4.94 -3.58
CA SER A 51 -2.57 5.69 -4.76
C SER A 51 -1.78 5.33 -6.03
N SER A 52 -0.71 4.54 -5.89
CA SER A 52 0.24 4.18 -6.95
C SER A 52 -0.01 2.80 -7.57
N PHE A 53 -1.15 2.17 -7.26
CA PHE A 53 -1.48 0.85 -7.80
C PHE A 53 -1.65 0.89 -9.31
N SER A 54 -0.95 0.00 -10.02
CA SER A 54 -1.06 -0.16 -11.47
C SER A 54 -0.92 -1.63 -11.88
N SER A 55 -1.59 -2.01 -12.98
CA SER A 55 -1.34 -3.27 -13.67
C SER A 55 -0.16 -3.12 -14.62
N VAL A 56 0.75 -4.09 -14.63
CA VAL A 56 1.96 -4.12 -15.46
C VAL A 56 1.83 -5.10 -16.62
N SER A 57 1.33 -6.31 -16.36
CA SER A 57 1.08 -7.32 -17.39
C SER A 57 -0.07 -8.24 -16.99
N PHE A 58 -0.71 -8.87 -17.97
CA PHE A 58 -1.69 -9.93 -17.77
C PHE A 58 -1.22 -11.30 -18.30
N HIS A 59 -0.16 -11.34 -19.12
CA HIS A 59 0.36 -12.57 -19.74
C HIS A 59 1.90 -12.56 -19.79
N PRO A 60 2.59 -13.67 -19.49
CA PRO A 60 2.08 -15.00 -19.12
C PRO A 60 1.45 -15.09 -17.73
N PHE A 61 1.74 -14.13 -16.85
CA PHE A 61 1.17 -14.04 -15.50
C PHE A 61 0.76 -12.60 -15.18
N PRO A 62 -0.30 -12.38 -14.38
CA PRO A 62 -0.70 -11.06 -13.95
C PRO A 62 0.35 -10.43 -13.01
N ILE A 63 0.83 -9.24 -13.34
CA ILE A 63 1.80 -8.48 -12.56
C ILE A 63 1.19 -7.11 -12.25
N ILE A 64 1.32 -6.68 -11.00
CA ILE A 64 0.95 -5.34 -10.54
C ILE A 64 2.17 -4.66 -9.95
N SER A 65 2.12 -3.33 -9.87
CA SER A 65 3.12 -2.53 -9.18
C SER A 65 2.48 -1.48 -8.28
N PHE A 66 3.22 -1.08 -7.25
CA PHE A 66 2.89 0.01 -6.35
C PHE A 66 4.17 0.53 -5.70
N ALA A 67 4.08 1.71 -5.10
CA ALA A 67 5.15 2.34 -4.33
C ALA A 67 4.70 2.60 -2.89
N LEU A 68 5.61 2.40 -1.94
CA LEU A 68 5.43 2.73 -0.52
C LEU A 68 6.40 3.85 -0.15
N GLN A 69 5.90 4.87 0.53
CA GLN A 69 6.75 5.90 1.14
C GLN A 69 7.42 5.34 2.39
N LEU A 70 8.72 5.62 2.56
CA LEU A 70 9.46 5.26 3.77
C LEU A 70 9.57 6.47 4.72
N PRO A 71 9.58 6.24 6.05
CA PRO A 71 9.46 4.93 6.73
C PRO A 71 8.03 4.36 6.65
N SER A 72 7.89 3.03 6.59
CA SER A 72 6.58 2.36 6.53
C SER A 72 6.61 0.98 7.17
N ARG A 73 5.71 0.75 8.16
CA ARG A 73 5.55 -0.55 8.82
C ARG A 73 5.16 -1.67 7.85
N SER A 74 4.36 -1.34 6.83
CA SER A 74 4.01 -2.30 5.78
C SER A 74 5.21 -2.63 4.90
N ALA A 75 6.09 -1.66 4.63
CA ALA A 75 7.31 -1.93 3.87
C ALA A 75 8.28 -2.81 4.66
N ASP A 76 8.44 -2.56 5.96
CA ASP A 76 9.30 -3.36 6.84
C ASP A 76 8.80 -4.82 6.92
N ALA A 77 7.48 -5.02 7.06
CA ALA A 77 6.87 -6.34 7.04
C ALA A 77 7.02 -7.04 5.67
N LEU A 78 6.92 -6.33 4.56
CA LEU A 78 7.16 -6.92 3.23
C LEU A 78 8.62 -7.35 3.05
N GLN A 79 9.57 -6.56 3.54
CA GLN A 79 11.00 -6.90 3.45
C GLN A 79 11.35 -8.14 4.28
N SER A 80 10.72 -8.32 5.45
CA SER A 80 10.93 -9.53 6.25
C SER A 80 10.42 -10.79 5.54
N HIS A 81 9.28 -10.70 4.84
CA HIS A 81 8.75 -11.79 4.01
C HIS A 81 9.58 -12.05 2.75
N PHE A 82 10.14 -11.01 2.12
CA PHE A 82 10.95 -11.15 0.90
C PHE A 82 12.19 -12.03 1.09
N SER A 83 12.71 -12.10 2.31
CA SER A 83 13.90 -12.90 2.62
C SER A 83 13.61 -14.41 2.68
N ILE A 84 12.34 -14.83 2.65
CA ILE A 84 11.91 -16.21 2.72
C ILE A 84 11.28 -16.61 1.37
N PRO A 85 11.94 -17.44 0.55
CA PRO A 85 11.35 -17.93 -0.69
C PRO A 85 10.13 -18.79 -0.37
N THR A 86 8.94 -18.27 -0.63
CA THR A 86 7.68 -19.00 -0.48
C THR A 86 6.79 -18.76 -1.70
N PRO A 87 6.12 -19.80 -2.22
CA PRO A 87 5.09 -19.62 -3.26
C PRO A 87 3.79 -19.04 -2.69
N GLU A 88 3.67 -18.91 -1.36
CA GLU A 88 2.48 -18.36 -0.72
C GLU A 88 2.37 -16.85 -0.91
N ALA A 89 1.13 -16.34 -0.87
CA ALA A 89 0.90 -14.92 -0.89
C ALA A 89 1.42 -14.27 0.40
N GLN A 90 2.19 -13.21 0.24
CA GLN A 90 2.80 -12.46 1.34
C GLN A 90 1.98 -11.21 1.68
N LEU A 91 1.16 -10.76 0.74
CA LEU A 91 0.33 -9.57 0.89
C LEU A 91 -1.00 -9.72 0.15
N VAL A 92 -1.95 -8.87 0.51
CA VAL A 92 -3.22 -8.72 -0.21
C VAL A 92 -3.38 -7.27 -0.64
N ILE A 93 -3.74 -7.05 -1.91
CA ILE A 93 -4.16 -5.74 -2.41
C ILE A 93 -5.67 -5.71 -2.49
N ASN A 94 -6.29 -4.85 -1.68
CA ASN A 94 -7.73 -4.65 -1.66
C ASN A 94 -8.08 -3.43 -2.52
N ILE A 95 -8.75 -3.62 -3.65
CA ILE A 95 -9.21 -2.55 -4.52
C ILE A 95 -10.53 -2.03 -3.94
N LEU A 96 -10.53 -0.80 -3.42
CA LEU A 96 -11.67 -0.27 -2.69
C LEU A 96 -12.77 0.22 -3.62
N SER A 97 -14.02 0.08 -3.17
CA SER A 97 -15.16 0.72 -3.81
C SER A 97 -15.28 2.19 -3.39
N SER A 98 -16.07 2.97 -4.14
CA SER A 98 -16.29 4.39 -3.86
C SER A 98 -16.92 4.65 -2.48
N SER A 99 -17.62 3.67 -1.90
CA SER A 99 -18.23 3.75 -0.57
C SER A 99 -17.23 3.55 0.57
N GLN A 100 -15.99 3.13 0.29
CA GLN A 100 -14.97 2.79 1.30
C GLN A 100 -13.93 3.91 1.52
N SER A 101 -14.29 5.16 1.26
CA SER A 101 -13.41 6.32 1.47
C SER A 101 -12.89 6.42 2.92
N ASN A 102 -13.72 6.07 3.90
CA ASN A 102 -13.33 6.02 5.31
C ASN A 102 -12.21 5.00 5.56
N LEU A 103 -12.26 3.85 4.90
CA LEU A 103 -11.24 2.81 4.99
C LEU A 103 -9.93 3.30 4.37
N ALA A 104 -9.99 3.95 3.21
CA ALA A 104 -8.83 4.56 2.58
C ALA A 104 -8.18 5.64 3.47
N ARG A 105 -8.98 6.52 4.09
CA ARG A 105 -8.48 7.54 5.03
C ARG A 105 -7.82 6.90 6.25
N ARG A 106 -8.45 5.84 6.76
CA ARG A 106 -7.97 5.12 7.94
C ARG A 106 -6.58 4.55 7.75
N PHE A 107 -6.33 3.94 6.60
CA PHE A 107 -5.05 3.33 6.26
C PHE A 107 -4.03 4.31 5.64
N SER A 108 -4.36 5.60 5.50
CA SER A 108 -3.43 6.65 5.05
C SER A 108 -2.99 7.63 6.14
N ARG A 109 -3.62 7.57 7.33
CA ARG A 109 -3.42 8.52 8.44
C ARG A 109 -2.92 7.83 9.70
N PRO A 110 -1.63 7.43 9.76
CA PRO A 110 -1.06 6.78 10.95
C PRO A 110 -1.05 7.69 12.19
N ASP A 111 -1.13 9.01 12.00
CA ASP A 111 -1.26 10.02 13.05
C ASP A 111 -2.62 9.98 13.74
N LEU A 112 -3.70 9.67 13.00
CA LEU A 112 -5.06 9.56 13.53
C LEU A 112 -5.42 8.12 13.90
N TYR A 113 -4.89 7.15 13.18
CA TYR A 113 -5.20 5.73 13.34
C TYR A 113 -3.91 4.92 13.44
N PRO A 114 -3.22 4.99 14.59
CA PRO A 114 -1.98 4.25 14.79
C PRO A 114 -2.21 2.74 14.69
N LYS A 115 -3.38 2.25 15.15
CA LYS A 115 -3.77 0.82 15.12
C LYS A 115 -5.04 0.59 14.29
N PRO A 116 -4.97 0.70 12.96
CA PRO A 116 -6.14 0.76 12.09
C PRO A 116 -6.96 -0.54 12.08
N PHE A 117 -6.43 -1.67 12.55
CA PHE A 117 -7.21 -2.92 12.67
C PHE A 117 -7.88 -3.13 14.03
N LEU A 118 -7.42 -2.44 15.08
CA LEU A 118 -7.79 -2.75 16.47
C LEU A 118 -8.64 -1.67 17.13
N GLU A 119 -8.47 -0.42 16.73
CA GLU A 119 -9.11 0.72 17.39
C GLU A 119 -10.14 1.38 16.48
N PRO A 120 -11.42 1.52 16.85
CA PRO A 120 -12.47 1.99 15.96
C PRO A 120 -12.19 3.38 15.32
N GLY A 121 -11.40 4.26 15.96
CA GLY A 121 -11.16 5.59 15.40
C GLY A 121 -12.47 6.37 15.20
N ASP A 122 -12.61 7.10 14.08
CA ASP A 122 -13.82 7.89 13.74
C ASP A 122 -14.95 7.03 13.13
N SER A 123 -14.75 5.72 12.98
CA SER A 123 -15.67 4.83 12.26
C SER A 123 -15.78 3.47 12.97
N LYS A 124 -16.56 2.53 12.42
CA LYS A 124 -16.52 1.15 12.91
C LYS A 124 -15.18 0.51 12.55
N LEU A 125 -14.81 -0.55 13.26
CA LEU A 125 -13.65 -1.37 12.89
C LEU A 125 -13.81 -1.91 11.45
N PRO A 126 -12.72 -2.06 10.68
CA PRO A 126 -12.78 -2.61 9.34
C PRO A 126 -13.33 -4.03 9.37
N GLU A 127 -14.31 -4.30 8.52
CA GLU A 127 -14.76 -5.67 8.29
C GLU A 127 -13.87 -6.33 7.24
N TYR A 128 -13.28 -7.48 7.60
CA TYR A 128 -12.44 -8.26 6.72
C TYR A 128 -12.64 -9.75 6.96
N ARG A 129 -12.28 -10.54 5.96
CA ARG A 129 -12.11 -11.98 6.06
C ARG A 129 -10.63 -12.30 5.93
N LEU A 130 -10.19 -13.43 6.44
CA LEU A 130 -8.83 -13.89 6.23
C LEU A 130 -8.76 -14.71 4.94
N THR A 131 -7.72 -14.50 4.14
CA THR A 131 -7.38 -15.41 3.04
C THR A 131 -6.91 -16.76 3.59
N ASN A 132 -6.66 -17.72 2.72
CA ASN A 132 -6.09 -19.02 3.11
C ASN A 132 -4.73 -18.86 3.80
N GLU A 133 -3.97 -17.83 3.40
CA GLU A 133 -2.70 -17.46 3.99
C GLU A 133 -2.87 -16.66 5.27
N GLY A 134 -4.09 -16.39 5.74
CA GLY A 134 -4.35 -15.67 6.98
C GLY A 134 -4.09 -14.15 6.89
N ILE A 135 -4.19 -13.55 5.70
CA ILE A 135 -4.03 -12.11 5.47
C ILE A 135 -5.41 -11.46 5.31
N PRO A 136 -5.66 -10.25 5.85
CA PRO A 136 -6.95 -9.59 5.71
C PRO A 136 -7.32 -9.26 4.26
N ALA A 137 -8.56 -9.59 3.88
CA ALA A 137 -9.22 -9.14 2.67
C ALA A 137 -10.53 -8.42 3.07
N PHE A 138 -10.65 -7.13 2.71
CA PHE A 138 -11.77 -6.31 3.17
C PHE A 138 -13.08 -6.68 2.48
N ALA A 139 -14.15 -6.78 3.26
CA ALA A 139 -15.49 -6.96 2.75
C ALA A 139 -15.91 -5.74 1.90
N HIS A 140 -16.76 -5.95 0.90
CA HIS A 140 -17.31 -4.90 0.02
C HIS A 140 -16.27 -4.10 -0.80
N SER A 141 -15.03 -4.59 -0.87
CA SER A 141 -14.05 -4.17 -1.87
C SER A 141 -14.55 -4.55 -3.28
N VAL A 142 -14.09 -3.82 -4.30
CA VAL A 142 -14.30 -4.18 -5.70
C VAL A 142 -13.66 -5.54 -5.98
N GLY A 143 -12.51 -5.79 -5.36
CA GLY A 143 -11.83 -7.08 -5.38
C GLY A 143 -10.61 -7.08 -4.46
N ALA A 144 -10.09 -8.29 -4.19
CA ALA A 144 -8.88 -8.49 -3.42
C ALA A 144 -7.94 -9.43 -4.18
N LEU A 145 -6.66 -9.11 -4.22
CA LEU A 145 -5.62 -9.88 -4.91
C LEU A 145 -4.61 -10.39 -3.88
N SER A 146 -4.52 -11.71 -3.70
CA SER A 146 -3.44 -12.35 -2.95
C SER A 146 -2.18 -12.36 -3.81
N CYS A 147 -1.09 -11.76 -3.33
CA CYS A 147 0.11 -11.52 -4.11
C CYS A 147 1.37 -12.04 -3.42
N THR A 148 2.28 -12.59 -4.21
CA THR A 148 3.67 -12.86 -3.83
C THR A 148 4.55 -11.72 -4.33
N LEU A 149 5.51 -11.27 -3.52
CA LEU A 149 6.40 -10.18 -3.89
C LEU A 149 7.47 -10.68 -4.87
N LEU A 150 7.46 -10.17 -6.09
CA LEU A 150 8.42 -10.56 -7.13
C LEU A 150 9.74 -9.79 -7.04
N ALA A 151 9.65 -8.47 -6.81
CA ALA A 151 10.80 -7.58 -6.74
C ALA A 151 10.48 -6.34 -5.90
N SER A 152 11.51 -5.73 -5.31
CA SER A 152 11.46 -4.44 -4.63
C SER A 152 12.66 -3.61 -5.05
N LEU A 153 12.43 -2.35 -5.43
CA LEU A 153 13.45 -1.42 -5.88
C LEU A 153 13.37 -0.13 -5.05
N PRO A 154 14.45 0.29 -4.35
CA PRO A 154 14.48 1.60 -3.71
C PRO A 154 14.48 2.70 -4.78
N LEU A 155 13.62 3.70 -4.59
CA LEU A 155 13.58 4.91 -5.41
C LEU A 155 14.21 6.04 -4.59
N ASN A 156 15.50 6.26 -4.80
CA ASN A 156 16.33 7.25 -4.12
C ASN A 156 16.61 8.48 -4.98
#